data_AF-A0A1A7ZLI8-F1
#
_entry.id   AF-A0A1A7ZLI8-F1
#
_cell.length_a   1.000
_cell.length_b   1.000
_cell.length_c   1.000
_cell.angle_alpha   90.00
_cell.angle_beta   90.00
_cell.angle_gamma   90.00
#
_symmetry.space_group_name_H-M   'P 1'
#
loop_
_entity.id
_entity.type
_entity.pdbx_description
1 polymer ?
#
loop_
_entity_poly.entity_id
_entity_poly.type
_entity_poly.pdbx_seq_one_letter_code
_entity_poly.pdbx_strand_id
1 'polypeptide(L)'
;WLCMFWMLGGLYASFTAWGIIPHYGWGFAIGTQFQMHSWRLFILVCLFPALAALIGVIFMPESPRFLLENARHDEAWMILRKVHDTNWKAKGEPERVFTVTNIKTPQTQEDDFIEIQSDTGTAFQRWTVRKMTMLQQVMANVMSLSAPELRLQGLLLVIVWFCLAFSYHGLGVWFPDMIKYMQYEEYESKVRVFHRERVERFHFNFSLVNQVHREGEYIHDKFANIEFKSVKFENSLFENCYFEDVKSTNTFFENCTIKNTVFYNTDLWQEKFKNCRMDNTTFLHPKKGCHLNFQEENDIVIYMVSFLGSLAVLPGNIISALFMDKLGRIRIIGGSMLASSACTFLLLLSFSQGVVICWQCLFYAVSVAAWNGLEVISVELYPSSKRGTAFGILNGICKFAAIIASFIFAAFIGITKIIPIFLAFVALVCGGLVALKLPETREKILC
;
A
#
# COMPACT_ATOMS: atom_id res chain seq x y z
N TRP A 1 -3.59 -0.04 -22.34
CA TRP A 1 -2.82 1.20 -22.06
C TRP A 1 -3.29 1.92 -20.81
N LEU A 2 -4.59 2.20 -20.61
CA LEU A 2 -5.08 2.91 -19.41
C LEU A 2 -4.71 2.26 -18.07
N CYS A 3 -4.67 0.93 -17.98
CA CYS A 3 -4.30 0.18 -16.78
C CYS A 3 -2.85 0.45 -16.28
N MET A 4 -1.99 1.05 -17.11
CA MET A 4 -0.59 1.32 -16.74
C MET A 4 -0.43 2.50 -15.76
N PHE A 5 -1.41 3.42 -15.68
CA PHE A 5 -1.26 4.63 -14.87
C PHE A 5 -1.23 4.38 -13.36
N TRP A 6 -2.05 3.44 -12.88
CA TRP A 6 -2.02 3.05 -11.46
C TRP A 6 -0.65 2.48 -11.05
N MET A 7 -0.01 1.76 -11.97
CA MET A 7 1.32 1.15 -11.79
C MET A 7 2.42 2.20 -11.69
N LEU A 8 2.38 3.19 -12.60
CA LEU A 8 3.29 4.33 -12.58
C LEU A 8 3.13 5.15 -11.30
N GLY A 9 1.90 5.30 -10.80
CA GLY A 9 1.62 5.91 -9.51
C GLY A 9 2.26 5.14 -8.33
N GLY A 10 2.12 3.82 -8.30
CA GLY A 10 2.77 2.96 -7.30
C GLY A 10 4.29 3.03 -7.35
N LEU A 11 4.88 3.00 -8.55
CA LEU A 11 6.32 3.16 -8.73
C LEU A 11 6.82 4.52 -8.27
N TYR A 12 6.12 5.60 -8.62
CA TYR A 12 6.44 6.95 -8.17
C TYR A 12 6.40 7.07 -6.64
N ALA A 13 5.35 6.56 -6.01
CA ALA A 13 5.20 6.59 -4.56
C ALA A 13 6.32 5.78 -3.86
N SER A 14 6.59 4.55 -4.31
CA SER A 14 7.64 3.72 -3.70
C SER A 14 9.04 4.26 -3.95
N PHE A 15 9.30 4.82 -5.14
CA PHE A 15 10.59 5.44 -5.47
C PHE A 15 10.85 6.69 -4.63
N THR A 16 9.87 7.57 -4.49
CA THR A 16 9.99 8.79 -3.68
C THR A 16 10.07 8.46 -2.19
N ALA A 17 9.35 7.44 -1.71
CA ALA A 17 9.48 6.95 -0.34
C ALA A 17 10.90 6.46 -0.05
N TRP A 18 11.45 5.59 -0.92
CA TRP A 18 12.81 5.07 -0.79
C TRP A 18 13.90 6.14 -0.98
N GLY A 19 13.69 7.13 -1.84
CA GLY A 19 14.66 8.20 -2.08
C GLY A 19 14.70 9.28 -0.98
N ILE A 20 13.59 9.49 -0.26
CA ILE A 20 13.45 10.62 0.68
C ILE A 20 13.53 10.18 2.15
N ILE A 21 12.84 9.08 2.52
CA ILE A 21 12.69 8.68 3.93
C ILE A 21 14.01 8.13 4.52
N PRO A 22 14.74 7.22 3.84
CA PRO A 22 15.98 6.62 4.34
C PRO A 22 17.19 7.56 4.39
N HIS A 23 17.24 8.56 3.50
CA HIS A 23 18.43 9.38 3.31
C HIS A 23 18.39 10.62 4.21
N TYR A 24 19.31 10.65 5.17
CA TYR A 24 19.48 11.77 6.11
C TYR A 24 19.89 13.06 5.37
N GLY A 25 19.29 14.20 5.74
CA GLY A 25 19.70 15.54 5.25
C GLY A 25 18.66 16.33 4.45
N TRP A 26 17.52 15.74 4.09
CA TRP A 26 16.42 16.46 3.42
C TRP A 26 15.44 17.15 4.38
N GLY A 27 15.65 16.99 5.69
CA GLY A 27 14.96 17.74 6.71
C GLY A 27 15.62 19.10 6.92
N PHE A 28 15.03 20.15 6.38
CA PHE A 28 15.49 21.51 6.63
C PHE A 28 14.91 22.01 7.96
N ALA A 29 15.78 22.44 8.88
CA ALA A 29 15.36 23.18 10.07
C ALA A 29 15.24 24.66 9.72
N ILE A 30 14.02 25.20 9.75
CA ILE A 30 13.80 26.65 9.64
C ILE A 30 13.78 27.18 11.07
N GLY A 31 14.94 27.67 11.53
CA GLY A 31 15.13 28.17 12.90
C GLY A 31 15.21 27.06 13.97
N THR A 32 15.10 27.45 15.24
CA THR A 32 15.24 26.56 16.40
C THR A 32 13.98 25.77 16.75
N GLN A 33 12.82 26.07 16.13
CA GLN A 33 11.53 25.47 16.51
C GLN A 33 10.86 24.61 15.41
N PHE A 34 11.18 24.81 14.13
CA PHE A 34 10.58 24.02 13.04
C PHE A 34 11.59 23.06 12.41
N GLN A 35 11.59 21.82 12.89
CA GLN A 35 12.27 20.71 12.24
C GLN A 35 11.30 20.04 11.24
N MET A 36 11.52 20.22 9.94
CA MET A 36 10.81 19.45 8.91
C MET A 36 11.42 18.05 8.83
N HIS A 37 10.62 17.02 9.13
CA HIS A 37 11.05 15.62 9.01
C HIS A 37 10.88 15.09 7.58
N SER A 38 11.69 14.09 7.20
CA SER A 38 11.71 13.49 5.85
C SER A 38 10.34 12.96 5.39
N TRP A 39 9.51 12.42 6.31
CA TRP A 39 8.17 11.95 5.97
C TRP A 39 7.21 13.08 5.54
N ARG A 40 7.39 14.31 6.06
CA ARG A 40 6.59 15.48 5.64
C ARG A 40 6.96 15.89 4.23
N LEU A 41 8.25 15.86 3.91
CA LEU A 41 8.73 16.12 2.56
C LEU A 41 8.19 15.08 1.58
N PHE A 42 8.17 13.80 1.95
CA PHE A 42 7.54 12.75 1.15
C PHE A 42 6.06 13.07 0.83
N ILE A 43 5.28 13.51 1.82
CA ILE A 43 3.88 13.91 1.60
C ILE A 43 3.78 15.09 0.61
N LEU A 44 4.67 16.09 0.74
CA LEU A 44 4.69 17.24 -0.18
C LEU A 44 5.02 16.81 -1.62
N VAL A 45 5.96 15.89 -1.81
CA VAL A 45 6.31 15.36 -3.14
C VAL A 45 5.17 14.53 -3.73
N CYS A 46 4.43 13.79 -2.89
CA CYS A 46 3.22 13.09 -3.29
C CYS A 46 2.06 14.02 -3.67
N LEU A 47 2.10 15.30 -3.29
CA LEU A 47 1.09 16.29 -3.68
C LEU A 47 1.21 16.72 -5.15
N PHE A 48 2.39 16.64 -5.76
CA PHE A 48 2.61 17.15 -7.12
C PHE A 48 1.72 16.47 -8.18
N PRO A 49 1.57 15.14 -8.24
CA PRO A 49 0.66 14.51 -9.19
C PRO A 49 -0.80 14.90 -8.95
N ALA A 50 -1.22 15.10 -7.70
CA ALA A 50 -2.58 15.53 -7.37
C ALA A 50 -2.85 16.97 -7.83
N LEU A 51 -1.89 17.89 -7.65
CA LEU A 51 -1.98 19.25 -8.18
C LEU A 51 -1.99 19.28 -9.70
N ALA A 52 -1.13 18.48 -10.34
CA ALA A 52 -1.13 18.34 -11.79
C ALA A 52 -2.49 17.81 -12.31
N ALA A 53 -3.09 16.84 -11.61
CA ALA A 53 -4.42 16.34 -11.92
C ALA A 53 -5.51 17.41 -11.74
N LEU A 54 -5.45 18.20 -10.66
CA LEU A 54 -6.39 19.31 -10.43
C LEU A 54 -6.32 20.35 -11.55
N ILE A 55 -5.11 20.74 -11.96
CA ILE A 55 -4.90 21.64 -13.11
C ILE A 55 -5.43 20.99 -14.38
N GLY A 56 -5.18 19.69 -14.59
CA GLY A 56 -5.68 18.92 -15.72
C GLY A 56 -7.20 18.88 -15.83
N VAL A 57 -7.92 18.80 -14.70
CA VAL A 57 -9.40 18.81 -14.66
C VAL A 57 -9.96 20.13 -15.20
N ILE A 58 -9.29 21.26 -14.98
CA ILE A 58 -9.73 22.57 -15.52
C ILE A 58 -9.74 22.57 -17.06
N PHE A 59 -8.87 21.76 -17.70
CA PHE A 59 -8.79 21.65 -19.15
C PHE A 59 -9.65 20.52 -19.74
N MET A 60 -10.23 19.64 -18.91
CA MET A 60 -11.05 18.52 -19.40
C MET A 60 -12.46 19.01 -19.76
N PRO A 61 -12.96 18.71 -20.97
CA PRO A 61 -14.33 19.05 -21.35
C PRO A 61 -15.33 18.22 -20.56
N GLU A 62 -16.49 18.81 -20.28
CA GLU A 62 -17.60 18.11 -19.62
C GLU A 62 -18.08 16.90 -20.44
N SER A 63 -18.59 15.88 -19.74
CA SER A 63 -19.05 14.67 -20.43
C SER A 63 -20.29 14.97 -21.28
N PRO A 64 -20.42 14.41 -22.51
CA PRO A 64 -21.60 14.61 -23.36
C PRO A 64 -22.91 14.21 -22.68
N ARG A 65 -22.86 13.20 -21.81
CA ARG A 65 -24.01 12.75 -21.02
C ARG A 65 -24.49 13.83 -20.03
N PHE A 66 -23.55 14.41 -19.28
CA PHE A 66 -23.87 15.49 -18.33
C PHE A 66 -24.45 16.72 -19.03
N LEU A 67 -23.93 17.06 -20.21
CA LEU A 67 -24.44 18.18 -21.00
C LEU A 67 -25.86 17.93 -21.53
N LEU A 68 -26.16 16.70 -21.97
CA LEU A 68 -27.52 16.32 -22.40
C LEU A 68 -28.51 16.33 -21.22
N GLU A 69 -28.11 15.84 -20.05
CA GLU A 69 -28.94 15.86 -18.82
C GLU A 69 -29.23 17.29 -18.35
N ASN A 70 -28.30 18.25 -18.54
CA ASN A 70 -28.49 19.66 -18.21
C ASN A 70 -29.09 20.52 -19.33
N ALA A 71 -29.72 19.89 -20.33
CA ALA A 71 -30.33 20.57 -21.47
C ALA A 71 -29.37 21.40 -22.35
N ARG A 72 -28.04 21.20 -22.26
CA ARG A 72 -27.01 21.85 -23.10
C ARG A 72 -26.69 21.03 -24.34
N HIS A 73 -27.65 20.98 -25.27
CA HIS A 73 -27.60 20.06 -26.41
C HIS A 73 -26.54 20.43 -27.44
N ASP A 74 -26.30 21.72 -27.68
CA ASP A 74 -25.32 22.20 -28.66
C ASP A 74 -23.88 21.88 -28.24
N GLU A 75 -23.55 22.09 -26.96
CA GLU A 75 -22.24 21.74 -26.39
C GLU A 75 -21.99 20.23 -26.46
N ALA A 76 -23.00 19.42 -26.12
CA ALA A 76 -22.92 17.96 -26.22
C ALA A 76 -22.65 17.52 -27.67
N TRP A 77 -23.34 18.14 -28.63
CA TRP A 77 -23.16 17.83 -30.05
C TRP A 77 -21.75 18.18 -30.55
N MET A 78 -21.21 19.34 -30.16
CA MET A 78 -19.85 19.74 -30.51
C MET A 78 -18.80 18.74 -30.01
N ILE A 79 -18.95 18.26 -28.76
CA ILE A 79 -18.03 17.26 -28.20
C ILE A 79 -18.15 15.92 -28.92
N LEU A 80 -19.38 15.46 -29.20
CA LEU A 80 -19.60 14.21 -29.94
C LEU A 80 -19.01 14.25 -31.35
N ARG A 81 -19.18 15.37 -32.06
CA ARG A 81 -18.55 15.60 -33.37
C ARG A 81 -17.02 15.55 -33.26
N LYS A 82 -16.44 16.23 -32.27
CA LYS A 82 -14.98 16.20 -32.04
C LYS A 82 -14.46 14.78 -31.79
N VAL A 83 -15.17 13.98 -31.01
CA VAL A 83 -14.82 12.56 -30.77
C VAL A 83 -14.91 11.74 -32.05
N HIS A 84 -15.99 11.91 -32.82
CA HIS A 84 -16.16 11.26 -34.12
C HIS A 84 -15.00 11.57 -35.07
N ASP A 85 -14.70 12.84 -35.28
CA ASP A 85 -13.67 13.30 -36.21
C ASP A 85 -12.27 12.82 -35.79
N THR A 86 -11.99 12.81 -34.48
CA THR A 86 -10.72 12.29 -33.93
C THR A 86 -10.58 10.79 -34.15
N ASN A 87 -11.63 10.01 -33.88
CA ASN A 87 -11.63 8.56 -34.09
C ASN A 87 -11.48 8.18 -35.57
N TRP A 88 -12.11 8.96 -36.46
CA TRP A 88 -12.06 8.73 -37.90
C TRP A 88 -10.67 9.05 -38.47
N LYS A 89 -10.06 10.17 -38.03
CA LYS A 89 -8.66 10.51 -38.33
C LYS A 89 -7.68 9.44 -37.87
N ALA A 90 -7.89 8.89 -36.67
CA ALA A 90 -7.05 7.80 -36.15
C ALA A 90 -7.15 6.50 -36.96
N LYS A 91 -8.29 6.24 -37.62
CA LYS A 91 -8.50 5.09 -38.51
C LYS A 91 -7.99 5.31 -39.94
N GLY A 92 -7.62 6.53 -40.31
CA GLY A 92 -7.15 6.86 -41.67
C GLY A 92 -8.25 6.81 -42.75
N GLU A 93 -9.53 6.78 -42.36
CA GLU A 93 -10.67 6.83 -43.29
C GLU A 93 -11.08 8.29 -43.57
N PRO A 94 -11.70 8.61 -44.73
CA PRO A 94 -12.13 9.97 -45.06
C PRO A 94 -13.29 10.43 -44.16
N GLU A 95 -13.24 11.69 -43.68
CA GLU A 95 -14.24 12.29 -42.78
C GLU A 95 -15.68 12.08 -43.31
N ARG A 96 -16.48 11.26 -42.61
CA ARG A 96 -17.91 11.11 -42.89
C ARG A 96 -18.71 12.19 -42.16
N VAL A 97 -19.83 12.61 -42.75
CA VAL A 97 -20.74 13.58 -42.09
C VAL A 97 -21.27 12.97 -40.80
N PHE A 98 -21.03 13.64 -39.67
CA PHE A 98 -21.58 13.25 -38.38
C PHE A 98 -23.09 13.53 -38.37
N THR A 99 -23.90 12.49 -38.57
CA THR A 99 -25.37 12.56 -38.51
C THR A 99 -25.89 11.89 -37.26
N VAL A 100 -26.59 12.63 -36.41
CA VAL A 100 -27.28 12.10 -35.22
C VAL A 100 -28.73 11.82 -35.59
N THR A 101 -29.13 10.55 -35.58
CA THR A 101 -30.51 10.15 -35.94
C THR A 101 -31.49 10.25 -34.78
N ASN A 102 -31.07 9.90 -33.56
CA ASN A 102 -31.92 10.00 -32.38
C ASN A 102 -31.08 10.02 -31.10
N ILE A 103 -31.24 11.04 -30.25
CA ILE A 103 -30.64 11.08 -28.91
C ILE A 103 -31.72 10.61 -27.94
N LYS A 104 -31.66 9.35 -27.53
CA LYS A 104 -32.50 8.85 -26.44
C LYS A 104 -31.85 9.22 -25.11
N THR A 105 -32.35 10.27 -24.48
CA THR A 105 -32.20 10.40 -23.02
C THR A 105 -33.05 9.30 -22.38
N PRO A 106 -32.53 8.51 -21.42
CA PRO A 106 -33.33 7.54 -20.69
C PRO A 106 -34.24 8.30 -19.71
N GLN A 107 -35.25 9.00 -20.21
CA GLN A 107 -36.38 9.45 -19.40
C GLN A 107 -37.36 8.29 -19.33
N THR A 108 -37.45 7.65 -18.17
CA THR A 108 -38.42 6.60 -17.90
C THR A 108 -39.73 7.27 -17.45
N GLN A 109 -40.90 6.76 -17.86
CA GLN A 109 -42.20 7.31 -17.43
C GLN A 109 -42.33 7.45 -15.91
N GLU A 110 -41.62 6.63 -15.12
CA GLU A 110 -41.56 6.73 -13.66
C GLU A 110 -40.89 8.03 -13.18
N ASP A 111 -39.92 8.56 -13.91
CA ASP A 111 -39.21 9.80 -13.58
C ASP A 111 -40.15 11.02 -13.67
N ASP A 112 -41.06 11.04 -14.65
CA ASP A 112 -42.05 12.11 -14.82
C ASP A 112 -43.07 12.15 -13.66
N PHE A 113 -43.53 10.98 -13.18
CA PHE A 113 -44.43 10.91 -12.01
C PHE A 113 -43.72 11.32 -10.71
N ILE A 114 -42.45 10.98 -10.57
CA ILE A 114 -41.62 11.34 -9.40
C ILE A 114 -41.33 12.85 -9.40
N GLU A 115 -41.11 13.46 -10.58
CA GLU A 115 -40.90 14.89 -10.72
C GLU A 115 -42.14 15.68 -10.24
N ILE A 116 -43.34 15.27 -10.67
CA ILE A 116 -44.63 15.87 -10.26
C ILE A 116 -44.87 15.75 -8.74
N GLN A 117 -44.56 14.60 -8.14
CA GLN A 117 -44.73 14.38 -6.70
C GLN A 117 -43.64 15.11 -5.87
N SER A 118 -42.47 15.35 -6.46
CA SER A 118 -41.39 16.12 -5.87
C SER A 118 -41.59 17.63 -5.96
N ASP A 119 -42.52 18.14 -6.77
CA ASP A 119 -42.83 19.58 -6.83
C ASP A 119 -44.03 19.98 -5.97
N THR A 120 -44.89 19.03 -5.61
CA THR A 120 -46.13 19.27 -4.84
C THR A 120 -46.02 19.00 -3.33
N GLY A 121 -44.91 18.42 -2.85
CA GLY A 121 -44.73 18.01 -1.44
C GLY A 121 -43.90 18.95 -0.55
N THR A 122 -43.98 18.74 0.77
CA THR A 122 -43.13 19.44 1.76
C THR A 122 -41.65 19.11 1.57
N ALA A 123 -40.71 19.98 1.99
CA ALA A 123 -39.27 19.80 1.78
C ALA A 123 -38.73 18.43 2.25
N PHE A 124 -39.25 17.90 3.37
CA PHE A 124 -38.88 16.58 3.88
C PHE A 124 -39.42 15.44 3.00
N GLN A 125 -40.66 15.55 2.52
CA GLN A 125 -41.23 14.57 1.59
C GLN A 125 -40.46 14.56 0.26
N ARG A 126 -40.11 15.73 -0.27
CA ARG A 126 -39.27 15.86 -1.47
C ARG A 126 -37.91 15.18 -1.31
N TRP A 127 -37.24 15.43 -0.18
CA TRP A 127 -35.97 14.79 0.13
C TRP A 127 -36.11 13.26 0.25
N THR A 128 -37.15 12.80 0.96
CA THR A 128 -37.40 11.37 1.22
C THR A 128 -37.70 10.62 -0.08
N VAL A 129 -38.61 11.16 -0.91
CA VAL A 129 -38.94 10.59 -2.21
C VAL A 129 -37.70 10.51 -3.08
N ARG A 130 -36.92 11.60 -3.23
CA ARG A 130 -35.69 11.60 -4.03
C ARG A 130 -34.64 10.60 -3.56
N LYS A 131 -34.48 10.41 -2.25
CA LYS A 131 -33.53 9.42 -1.71
C LYS A 131 -34.02 7.99 -1.87
N MET A 132 -35.31 7.76 -1.65
CA MET A 132 -35.92 6.44 -1.78
C MET A 132 -35.95 5.99 -3.25
N THR A 133 -36.27 6.87 -4.19
CA THR A 133 -36.27 6.57 -5.63
C THR A 133 -34.86 6.30 -6.15
N MET A 134 -33.87 7.10 -5.73
CA MET A 134 -32.47 6.83 -6.02
C MET A 134 -32.01 5.47 -5.48
N LEU A 135 -32.39 5.12 -4.24
CA LEU A 135 -32.08 3.81 -3.65
C LEU A 135 -32.76 2.67 -4.41
N GLN A 136 -34.03 2.83 -4.80
CA GLN A 136 -34.75 1.86 -5.62
C GLN A 136 -34.08 1.69 -6.97
N GLN A 137 -33.65 2.76 -7.63
CA GLN A 137 -32.96 2.73 -8.92
C GLN A 137 -31.59 2.06 -8.81
N VAL A 138 -30.82 2.35 -7.75
CA VAL A 138 -29.56 1.66 -7.46
C VAL A 138 -29.81 0.17 -7.24
N MET A 139 -30.79 -0.20 -6.43
CA MET A 139 -31.12 -1.60 -6.17
C MET A 139 -31.60 -2.32 -7.43
N ALA A 140 -32.41 -1.67 -8.27
CA ALA A 140 -32.84 -2.21 -9.55
C ALA A 140 -31.66 -2.44 -10.50
N ASN A 141 -30.72 -1.49 -10.56
CA ASN A 141 -29.49 -1.64 -11.34
C ASN A 141 -28.61 -2.80 -10.82
N VAL A 142 -28.51 -2.98 -9.50
CA VAL A 142 -27.80 -4.10 -8.87
C VAL A 142 -28.48 -5.43 -9.20
N MET A 143 -29.80 -5.52 -9.01
CA MET A 143 -30.57 -6.73 -9.34
C MET A 143 -30.52 -7.06 -10.83
N SER A 144 -30.40 -6.05 -11.70
CA SER A 144 -30.25 -6.24 -13.14
C SER A 144 -28.97 -7.00 -13.53
N LEU A 145 -27.96 -7.04 -12.66
CA LEU A 145 -26.72 -7.81 -12.84
C LEU A 145 -26.94 -9.30 -12.56
N SER A 146 -27.94 -9.65 -11.76
CA SER A 146 -28.35 -11.03 -11.47
C SER A 146 -29.26 -11.63 -12.55
N ALA A 147 -29.36 -10.99 -13.71
CA ALA A 147 -30.10 -11.51 -14.85
C ALA A 147 -29.63 -12.94 -15.22
N PRO A 148 -30.54 -13.85 -15.65
CA PRO A 148 -30.22 -15.26 -15.90
C PRO A 148 -29.03 -15.47 -16.84
N GLU A 149 -28.86 -14.57 -17.81
CA GLU A 149 -27.80 -14.60 -18.83
C GLU A 149 -26.40 -14.26 -18.26
N LEU A 150 -26.34 -13.40 -17.23
CA LEU A 150 -25.11 -12.84 -16.68
C LEU A 150 -24.76 -13.42 -15.31
N ARG A 151 -25.72 -13.98 -14.57
CA ARG A 151 -25.54 -14.37 -13.15
C ARG A 151 -24.40 -15.35 -12.91
N LEU A 152 -24.23 -16.35 -13.80
CA LEU A 152 -23.17 -17.35 -13.64
C LEU A 152 -21.80 -16.72 -13.93
N GLN A 153 -21.70 -15.97 -15.03
CA GLN A 153 -20.46 -15.33 -15.44
C GLN A 153 -20.02 -14.25 -14.43
N GLY A 154 -20.98 -13.48 -13.90
CA GLY A 154 -20.75 -12.52 -12.83
C GLY A 154 -20.31 -13.19 -11.53
N LEU A 155 -20.90 -14.32 -11.14
CA LEU A 155 -20.48 -15.07 -9.96
C LEU A 155 -19.04 -15.58 -10.10
N LEU A 156 -18.69 -16.19 -11.24
CA LEU A 156 -17.32 -16.64 -11.50
C LEU A 156 -16.34 -15.46 -11.46
N LEU A 157 -16.70 -14.33 -12.06
CA LEU A 157 -15.87 -13.13 -12.06
C LEU A 157 -15.67 -12.57 -10.65
N VAL A 158 -16.72 -12.53 -9.82
CA VAL A 158 -16.65 -12.13 -8.41
C VAL A 158 -15.68 -13.02 -7.62
N ILE A 159 -15.72 -14.34 -7.83
CA ILE A 159 -14.81 -15.28 -7.17
C ILE A 159 -13.36 -15.00 -7.59
N VAL A 160 -13.10 -14.80 -8.88
CA VAL A 160 -11.75 -14.52 -9.38
C VAL A 160 -11.22 -13.19 -8.84
N TRP A 161 -12.04 -12.13 -8.84
CA TRP A 161 -11.73 -10.83 -8.23
C TRP A 161 -11.39 -10.97 -6.76
N PHE A 162 -12.21 -11.69 -6.00
CA PHE A 162 -11.99 -11.90 -4.58
C PHE A 162 -10.68 -12.65 -4.32
N CYS A 163 -10.46 -13.79 -4.99
CA CYS A 163 -9.27 -14.62 -4.83
C CYS A 163 -7.98 -13.87 -5.17
N LEU A 164 -7.97 -13.12 -6.28
CA LEU A 164 -6.80 -12.36 -6.70
C LEU A 164 -6.55 -11.17 -5.76
N ALA A 165 -7.59 -10.41 -5.39
CA ALA A 165 -7.47 -9.30 -4.43
C ALA A 165 -6.97 -9.77 -3.07
N PHE A 166 -7.53 -10.87 -2.55
CA PHE A 166 -7.16 -11.44 -1.26
C PHE A 166 -5.68 -11.81 -1.23
N SER A 167 -5.19 -12.54 -2.25
CA SER A 167 -3.78 -12.94 -2.29
C SER A 167 -2.84 -11.78 -2.60
N TYR A 168 -3.16 -10.91 -3.58
CA TYR A 168 -2.30 -9.81 -3.99
C TYR A 168 -2.10 -8.78 -2.89
N HIS A 169 -3.20 -8.31 -2.28
CA HIS A 169 -3.10 -7.31 -1.21
C HIS A 169 -2.64 -7.93 0.12
N GLY A 170 -3.06 -9.16 0.44
CA GLY A 170 -2.61 -9.88 1.64
C GLY A 170 -1.10 -10.11 1.63
N LEU A 171 -0.55 -10.66 0.54
CA LEU A 171 0.89 -10.84 0.41
C LEU A 171 1.63 -9.49 0.34
N GLY A 172 1.00 -8.46 -0.24
CA GLY A 172 1.62 -7.15 -0.32
C GLY A 172 1.86 -6.45 1.00
N VAL A 173 1.00 -6.66 2.00
CA VAL A 173 1.23 -6.24 3.39
C VAL A 173 2.21 -7.18 4.09
N TRP A 174 2.10 -8.48 3.83
CA TRP A 174 2.90 -9.50 4.51
C TRP A 174 4.38 -9.46 4.15
N PHE A 175 4.77 -9.17 2.90
CA PHE A 175 6.17 -9.21 2.48
C PHE A 175 7.08 -8.25 3.26
N PRO A 176 6.80 -6.92 3.34
CA PRO A 176 7.67 -6.00 4.07
C PRO A 176 7.73 -6.33 5.56
N ASP A 177 6.59 -6.67 6.17
CA ASP A 177 6.55 -6.98 7.60
C ASP A 177 7.24 -8.31 7.93
N MET A 178 7.14 -9.32 7.07
CA MET A 178 7.88 -10.58 7.23
C MET A 178 9.38 -10.36 7.11
N ILE A 179 9.84 -9.52 6.16
CA ILE A 179 11.25 -9.19 6.03
C ILE A 179 11.74 -8.43 7.28
N LYS A 180 10.95 -7.46 7.76
CA LYS A 180 11.23 -6.76 9.02
C LYS A 180 11.33 -7.73 10.20
N TYR A 181 10.43 -8.70 10.28
CA TYR A 181 10.45 -9.73 11.31
C TYR A 181 11.71 -10.61 11.21
N MET A 182 12.09 -11.06 10.01
CA MET A 182 13.32 -11.84 9.80
C MET A 182 14.58 -11.05 10.17
N GLN A 183 14.61 -9.74 9.86
CA GLN A 183 15.70 -8.85 10.27
C GLN A 183 15.78 -8.72 11.79
N TYR A 184 14.62 -8.60 12.45
CA TYR A 184 14.53 -8.54 13.90
C TYR A 184 15.02 -9.83 14.56
N GLU A 185 14.61 -11.01 14.08
CA GLU A 185 15.10 -12.29 14.59
C GLU A 185 16.61 -12.46 14.38
N GLU A 186 17.12 -12.07 13.21
CA GLU A 186 18.56 -12.12 12.94
C GLU A 186 19.32 -11.17 13.87
N TYR A 187 18.79 -9.97 14.12
CA TYR A 187 19.34 -9.01 15.06
C TYR A 187 19.37 -9.56 16.49
N GLU A 188 18.27 -10.09 17.00
CA GLU A 188 18.20 -10.70 18.35
C GLU A 188 19.14 -11.92 18.47
N SER A 189 19.29 -12.73 17.42
CA SER A 189 20.19 -13.90 17.44
C SER A 189 21.67 -13.53 17.57
N LYS A 190 22.03 -12.30 17.19
CA LYS A 190 23.40 -11.76 17.24
C LYS A 190 23.66 -10.95 18.51
N VAL A 191 22.72 -10.91 19.46
CA VAL A 191 22.89 -10.21 20.74
C VAL A 191 24.09 -10.79 21.47
N ARG A 192 25.03 -9.93 21.87
CA ARG A 192 26.18 -10.33 22.69
C ARG A 192 25.81 -10.15 24.15
N VAL A 193 25.81 -11.25 24.90
CA VAL A 193 25.55 -11.23 26.33
C VAL A 193 26.87 -11.35 27.08
N PHE A 194 27.13 -10.38 27.94
CA PHE A 194 28.29 -10.35 28.81
C PHE A 194 27.86 -10.53 30.27
N HIS A 195 28.54 -11.39 30.99
CA HIS A 195 28.19 -11.75 32.37
C HIS A 195 29.34 -11.45 33.32
N ARG A 196 29.03 -10.75 34.41
CA ARG A 196 29.98 -10.48 35.51
C ARG A 196 31.29 -9.86 35.04
N GLU A 197 31.21 -9.01 34.02
CA GLU A 197 32.36 -8.24 33.57
C GLU A 197 32.70 -7.21 34.62
N ARG A 198 33.98 -7.17 35.01
CA ARG A 198 34.51 -6.10 35.83
C ARG A 198 35.47 -5.28 34.99
N VAL A 199 35.09 -4.05 34.72
CA VAL A 199 35.86 -3.07 33.96
C VAL A 199 36.24 -1.96 34.92
N GLU A 200 37.53 -1.62 34.95
CA GLU A 200 38.02 -0.54 35.79
C GLU A 200 38.96 0.38 35.02
N ARG A 201 38.79 1.69 35.21
CA ARG A 201 39.65 2.73 34.63
C ARG A 201 39.77 2.64 33.12
N PHE A 202 38.69 2.26 32.43
CA PHE A 202 38.64 2.15 30.99
C PHE A 202 37.94 3.36 30.36
N HIS A 203 38.40 3.73 29.16
CA HIS A 203 37.79 4.80 28.38
C HIS A 203 37.12 4.20 27.14
N PHE A 204 35.80 4.12 27.17
CA PHE A 204 34.99 3.70 26.02
C PHE A 204 34.93 4.83 25.00
N ASN A 205 35.61 4.62 23.87
CA ASN A 205 35.66 5.52 22.71
C ASN A 205 35.04 4.88 21.44
N PHE A 206 34.29 3.80 21.61
CA PHE A 206 33.62 3.09 20.53
C PHE A 206 32.15 2.87 20.88
N SER A 207 31.30 2.76 19.85
CA SER A 207 29.85 2.58 20.03
C SER A 207 29.54 1.14 20.44
N LEU A 208 28.60 0.98 21.38
CA LEU A 208 28.10 -0.33 21.79
C LEU A 208 26.80 -0.61 21.05
N VAL A 209 26.74 -1.76 20.38
CA VAL A 209 25.61 -2.14 19.53
C VAL A 209 25.19 -3.56 19.83
N ASN A 210 23.92 -3.75 20.15
CA ASN A 210 23.28 -5.04 20.36
C ASN A 210 23.90 -5.90 21.46
N GLN A 211 24.01 -5.33 22.66
CA GLN A 211 24.71 -5.95 23.79
C GLN A 211 23.84 -5.96 25.05
N VAL A 212 23.94 -7.03 25.82
CA VAL A 212 23.31 -7.14 27.14
C VAL A 212 24.40 -7.44 28.16
N HIS A 213 24.64 -6.51 29.08
CA HIS A 213 25.60 -6.70 30.16
C HIS A 213 24.84 -7.02 31.45
N ARG A 214 25.13 -8.18 32.05
CA ARG A 214 24.47 -8.70 33.24
C ARG A 214 25.45 -8.78 34.38
N GLU A 215 25.07 -8.26 35.54
CA GLU A 215 25.87 -8.33 36.76
C GLU A 215 27.27 -7.69 36.58
N GLY A 216 27.38 -6.69 35.69
CA GLY A 216 28.65 -6.03 35.40
C GLY A 216 29.03 -5.00 36.47
N GLU A 217 30.33 -4.80 36.68
CA GLU A 217 30.89 -3.78 37.56
C GLU A 217 31.77 -2.84 36.73
N TYR A 218 31.38 -1.58 36.64
CA TYR A 218 32.09 -0.52 35.91
C TYR A 218 32.57 0.51 36.93
N ILE A 219 33.89 0.64 37.10
CA ILE A 219 34.48 1.43 38.20
C ILE A 219 35.53 2.40 37.67
N HIS A 220 35.34 3.70 37.90
CA HIS A 220 36.20 4.76 37.37
C HIS A 220 36.28 4.78 35.82
N ASP A 221 35.22 4.32 35.15
CA ASP A 221 35.17 4.26 33.69
C ASP A 221 34.61 5.56 33.08
N LYS A 222 35.13 5.91 31.90
CA LYS A 222 34.64 7.04 31.11
C LYS A 222 34.01 6.56 29.80
N PHE A 223 32.82 7.05 29.51
CA PHE A 223 32.06 6.80 28.29
C PHE A 223 31.91 8.12 27.54
N ALA A 224 32.74 8.37 26.52
CA ALA A 224 32.77 9.68 25.85
C ALA A 224 32.65 9.57 24.33
N ASN A 225 31.79 10.41 23.74
CA ASN A 225 31.51 10.43 22.30
C ASN A 225 31.09 9.06 21.75
N ILE A 226 30.21 8.37 22.46
CA ILE A 226 29.73 7.03 22.09
C ILE A 226 28.24 7.02 21.79
N GLU A 227 27.84 6.05 20.97
CA GLU A 227 26.43 5.73 20.72
C GLU A 227 26.10 4.35 21.27
N PHE A 228 25.03 4.26 22.06
CA PHE A 228 24.44 3.01 22.51
C PHE A 228 23.24 2.66 21.61
N LYS A 229 23.31 1.53 20.89
CA LYS A 229 22.21 1.03 20.04
C LYS A 229 21.74 -0.33 20.52
N SER A 230 20.51 -0.38 21.04
CA SER A 230 19.92 -1.58 21.66
C SER A 230 20.85 -2.23 22.68
N VAL A 231 21.32 -1.44 23.65
CA VAL A 231 22.19 -1.92 24.74
C VAL A 231 21.38 -2.01 26.03
N LYS A 232 21.53 -3.09 26.79
CA LYS A 232 20.89 -3.23 28.10
C LYS A 232 21.92 -3.52 29.17
N PHE A 233 21.85 -2.79 30.28
CA PHE A 233 22.60 -3.07 31.49
C PHE A 233 21.62 -3.59 32.54
N GLU A 234 21.83 -4.81 33.02
CA GLU A 234 20.94 -5.49 33.97
C GLU A 234 21.72 -5.82 35.24
N ASN A 235 21.17 -5.49 36.41
CA ASN A 235 21.76 -5.78 37.72
C ASN A 235 23.23 -5.34 37.86
N SER A 236 23.62 -4.26 37.18
CA SER A 236 25.02 -3.83 37.07
C SER A 236 25.32 -2.64 38.00
N LEU A 237 26.58 -2.51 38.41
CA LEU A 237 27.11 -1.43 39.24
C LEU A 237 27.92 -0.46 38.38
N PHE A 238 27.62 0.83 38.50
CA PHE A 238 28.43 1.92 37.97
C PHE A 238 28.91 2.77 39.14
N GLU A 239 30.22 2.84 39.37
CA GLU A 239 30.80 3.58 40.48
C GLU A 239 31.91 4.52 39.99
N ASN A 240 31.78 5.81 40.33
CA ASN A 240 32.72 6.86 39.91
C ASN A 240 32.87 6.96 38.37
N CYS A 241 31.80 6.70 37.61
CA CYS A 241 31.83 6.74 36.14
C CYS A 241 31.53 8.15 35.58
N TYR A 242 31.93 8.39 34.34
CA TYR A 242 31.68 9.66 33.64
C TYR A 242 31.13 9.42 32.24
N PHE A 243 29.90 9.87 31.96
CA PHE A 243 29.26 9.78 30.65
C PHE A 243 29.24 11.15 29.99
N GLU A 244 29.83 11.28 28.81
CA GLU A 244 30.01 12.54 28.07
C GLU A 244 29.56 12.37 26.61
N ASP A 245 28.67 13.24 26.14
CA ASP A 245 28.24 13.24 24.74
C ASP A 245 27.67 11.90 24.26
N VAL A 246 27.02 11.16 25.16
CA VAL A 246 26.41 9.86 24.88
C VAL A 246 25.04 10.02 24.23
N LYS A 247 24.82 9.27 23.15
CA LYS A 247 23.52 9.11 22.49
C LYS A 247 23.01 7.68 22.66
N SER A 248 21.72 7.49 22.90
CA SER A 248 21.14 6.21 23.24
C SER A 248 19.83 5.91 22.48
N THR A 249 19.84 4.82 21.73
CA THR A 249 18.69 4.30 20.97
C THR A 249 18.33 2.91 21.51
N ASN A 250 17.05 2.69 21.86
CA ASN A 250 16.55 1.44 22.44
C ASN A 250 17.41 0.88 23.61
N THR A 251 18.01 1.76 24.40
CA THR A 251 18.97 1.40 25.46
C THR A 251 18.36 1.60 26.84
N PHE A 252 18.59 0.67 27.77
CA PHE A 252 18.01 0.71 29.12
C PHE A 252 18.97 0.23 30.19
N PHE A 253 18.86 0.82 31.38
CA PHE A 253 19.50 0.38 32.60
C PHE A 253 18.40 -0.17 33.52
N GLU A 254 18.48 -1.44 33.89
CA GLU A 254 17.45 -2.15 34.66
C GLU A 254 18.07 -2.72 35.93
N ASN A 255 17.47 -2.42 37.09
CA ASN A 255 17.94 -2.84 38.42
C ASN A 255 19.42 -2.50 38.69
N CYS A 256 19.94 -1.43 38.08
CA CYS A 256 21.34 -1.05 38.21
C CYS A 256 21.55 -0.14 39.43
N THR A 257 22.75 -0.19 40.00
CA THR A 257 23.18 0.73 41.07
C THR A 257 24.20 1.70 40.50
N ILE A 258 23.91 3.00 40.56
CA ILE A 258 24.73 4.06 39.98
C ILE A 258 25.18 4.97 41.13
N LYS A 259 26.49 5.02 41.38
CA LYS A 259 27.10 5.76 42.49
C LYS A 259 28.12 6.76 41.96
N ASN A 260 28.11 7.97 42.51
CA ASN A 260 29.12 9.01 42.24
C ASN A 260 29.38 9.22 40.73
N THR A 261 28.36 9.09 39.90
CA THR A 261 28.49 9.09 38.44
C THR A 261 27.97 10.40 37.87
N VAL A 262 28.62 10.92 36.83
CA VAL A 262 28.22 12.16 36.16
C VAL A 262 27.75 11.86 34.74
N PHE A 263 26.61 12.43 34.35
CA PHE A 263 26.09 12.42 32.99
C PHE A 263 26.13 13.84 32.42
N TYR A 264 27.00 14.09 31.43
CA TYR A 264 27.21 15.38 30.79
C TYR A 264 26.81 15.35 29.32
N ASN A 265 25.90 16.23 28.92
CA ASN A 265 25.42 16.39 27.54
C ASN A 265 24.85 15.10 26.89
N THR A 266 24.21 14.26 27.69
CA THR A 266 23.64 12.97 27.26
C THR A 266 22.11 13.02 27.08
N ASP A 267 21.58 12.04 26.35
CA ASP A 267 20.12 11.77 26.26
C ASP A 267 19.64 10.70 27.27
N LEU A 268 20.53 10.26 28.17
CA LEU A 268 20.24 9.31 29.24
C LEU A 268 19.52 10.02 30.40
N TRP A 269 18.19 10.01 30.35
CA TRP A 269 17.33 10.60 31.39
C TRP A 269 16.48 9.55 32.10
N GLN A 270 15.63 9.99 33.04
CA GLN A 270 14.82 9.17 33.95
C GLN A 270 14.13 7.96 33.28
N GLU A 271 13.60 8.12 32.06
CA GLU A 271 12.90 7.05 31.32
C GLU A 271 13.79 5.86 30.94
N LYS A 272 15.12 6.07 30.87
CA LYS A 272 16.10 5.04 30.50
C LYS A 272 16.54 4.18 31.70
N PHE A 273 16.21 4.58 32.93
CA PHE A 273 16.60 3.91 34.17
C PHE A 273 15.38 3.29 34.85
N LYS A 274 15.21 1.97 34.74
CA LYS A 274 14.11 1.23 35.37
C LYS A 274 14.60 0.59 36.66
N ASN A 275 13.94 0.88 37.78
CA ASN A 275 14.26 0.34 39.10
C ASN A 275 15.75 0.51 39.50
N CYS A 276 16.40 1.57 39.03
CA CYS A 276 17.80 1.84 39.35
C CYS A 276 17.93 2.61 40.66
N ARG A 277 18.95 2.28 41.46
CA ARG A 277 19.33 3.06 42.64
C ARG A 277 20.42 4.05 42.25
N MET A 278 20.17 5.34 42.48
CA MET A 278 21.13 6.40 42.19
C MET A 278 21.58 7.06 43.49
N ASP A 279 22.86 6.94 43.83
CA ASP A 279 23.47 7.58 45.00
C ASP A 279 24.52 8.62 44.52
N ASN A 280 24.32 9.91 44.84
CA ASN A 280 25.24 10.99 44.47
C ASN A 280 25.52 11.11 42.94
N THR A 281 24.48 10.94 42.13
CA THR A 281 24.55 11.05 40.66
C THR A 281 24.20 12.46 40.20
N THR A 282 24.97 13.03 39.29
CA THR A 282 24.73 14.37 38.72
C THR A 282 24.44 14.30 37.23
N PHE A 283 23.48 15.11 36.78
CA PHE A 283 23.15 15.27 35.36
C PHE A 283 23.32 16.72 34.94
N LEU A 284 24.13 16.95 33.92
CA LEU A 284 24.53 18.26 33.41
C LEU A 284 24.16 18.35 31.93
N HIS A 285 23.45 19.41 31.54
CA HIS A 285 22.92 19.61 30.18
C HIS A 285 22.16 18.39 29.61
N PRO A 286 21.14 17.85 30.30
CA PRO A 286 20.38 16.72 29.78
C PRO A 286 19.61 17.12 28.53
N LYS A 287 19.76 16.33 27.47
CA LYS A 287 18.94 16.43 26.26
C LYS A 287 17.58 15.80 26.54
N LYS A 288 16.67 16.60 27.11
CA LYS A 288 15.33 16.16 27.51
C LYS A 288 14.45 15.95 26.28
N GLY A 289 13.70 14.85 26.29
CA GLY A 289 12.70 14.52 25.29
C GLY A 289 13.07 13.29 24.48
N CYS A 290 12.06 12.68 23.86
CA CYS A 290 12.24 11.57 22.95
C CYS A 290 12.82 12.11 21.64
N HIS A 291 14.14 12.15 21.54
CA HIS A 291 14.81 12.33 20.26
C HIS A 291 14.51 11.06 19.45
N LEU A 292 13.52 11.14 18.55
CA LEU A 292 13.23 10.10 17.57
C LEU A 292 14.51 9.92 16.73
N ASN A 293 15.34 8.96 17.12
CA ASN A 293 16.49 8.55 16.34
C ASN A 293 15.98 7.64 15.22
N PHE A 294 15.76 8.24 14.05
CA PHE A 294 15.34 7.60 12.79
C PHE A 294 16.42 6.70 12.17
N GLN A 295 17.28 6.13 13.01
CA GLN A 295 18.46 5.38 12.60
C GLN A 295 18.22 3.87 12.75
N GLU A 296 17.02 3.41 12.42
CA GLU A 296 16.84 2.01 12.07
C GLU A 296 17.33 1.83 10.63
N GLU A 297 18.56 1.35 10.45
CA GLU A 297 19.08 0.89 9.14
C GLU A 297 18.11 -0.08 8.44
N ASN A 298 17.23 -0.73 9.21
CA ASN A 298 16.15 -1.59 8.75
C ASN A 298 15.11 -0.84 7.88
N ASP A 299 14.85 0.44 8.13
CA ASP A 299 13.86 1.21 7.38
C ASP A 299 14.24 1.32 5.89
N ILE A 300 15.53 1.45 5.59
CA ILE A 300 16.05 1.56 4.21
C ILE A 300 15.65 0.32 3.39
N VAL A 301 15.78 -0.86 4.00
CA VAL A 301 15.49 -2.14 3.36
C VAL A 301 13.99 -2.30 3.12
N ILE A 302 13.14 -1.89 4.06
CA ILE A 302 11.67 -1.97 3.94
C ILE A 302 11.17 -1.14 2.75
N TYR A 303 11.65 0.10 2.60
CA TYR A 303 11.28 0.95 1.47
C TYR A 303 11.88 0.45 0.15
N MET A 304 13.11 -0.09 0.17
CA MET A 304 13.73 -0.71 -1.00
C MET A 304 12.92 -1.91 -1.50
N VAL A 305 12.45 -2.78 -0.59
CA VAL A 305 11.60 -3.93 -0.91
C VAL A 305 10.29 -3.49 -1.58
N SER A 306 9.67 -2.43 -1.06
CA SER A 306 8.44 -1.87 -1.64
C SER A 306 8.67 -1.29 -3.05
N PHE A 307 9.82 -0.63 -3.24
CA PHE A 307 10.26 -0.13 -4.54
C PHE A 307 10.54 -1.25 -5.55
N LEU A 308 11.30 -2.27 -5.16
CA LEU A 308 11.59 -3.45 -6.00
C LEU A 308 10.31 -4.19 -6.40
N GLY A 309 9.36 -4.34 -5.47
CA GLY A 309 8.04 -4.90 -5.76
C GLY A 309 7.30 -4.10 -6.83
N SER A 310 7.25 -2.77 -6.70
CA SER A 310 6.60 -1.88 -7.66
C SER A 310 7.32 -1.85 -9.02
N LEU A 311 8.65 -1.95 -9.02
CA LEU A 311 9.47 -2.02 -10.23
C LEU A 311 9.25 -3.33 -10.99
N ALA A 312 9.12 -4.46 -10.28
CA ALA A 312 8.88 -5.78 -10.85
C ALA A 312 7.53 -5.89 -11.58
N VAL A 313 6.58 -5.01 -11.27
CA VAL A 313 5.27 -4.96 -11.95
C VAL A 313 5.38 -4.43 -13.40
N LEU A 314 6.38 -3.58 -13.71
CA LEU A 314 6.57 -3.01 -15.05
C LEU A 314 6.77 -4.07 -16.16
N PRO A 315 7.74 -5.01 -16.06
CA PRO A 315 7.92 -6.02 -17.10
C PRO A 315 6.65 -6.88 -17.29
N GLY A 316 5.98 -7.23 -16.19
CA GLY A 316 4.73 -7.97 -16.23
C GLY A 316 3.60 -7.24 -16.97
N ASN A 317 3.49 -5.92 -16.80
CA ASN A 317 2.57 -5.08 -17.57
C ASN A 317 2.87 -5.12 -19.07
N ILE A 318 4.14 -4.92 -19.45
CA ILE A 318 4.54 -4.89 -20.87
C ILE A 318 4.23 -6.23 -21.52
N ILE A 319 4.59 -7.33 -20.86
CA ILE A 319 4.28 -8.68 -21.32
C ILE A 319 2.76 -8.86 -21.43
N SER A 320 1.98 -8.49 -20.41
CA SER A 320 0.53 -8.62 -20.47
C SER A 320 -0.08 -7.83 -21.63
N ALA A 321 0.38 -6.60 -21.88
CA ALA A 321 -0.12 -5.76 -22.98
C ALA A 321 0.20 -6.35 -24.36
N LEU A 322 1.40 -6.91 -24.54
CA LEU A 322 1.81 -7.52 -25.82
C LEU A 322 1.12 -8.86 -26.11
N PHE A 323 0.81 -9.63 -25.06
CA PHE A 323 0.27 -10.98 -25.20
C PHE A 323 -1.25 -11.07 -25.04
N MET A 324 -1.92 -10.04 -24.47
CA MET A 324 -3.38 -10.01 -24.29
C MET A 324 -4.14 -10.21 -25.59
N ASP A 325 -3.67 -9.57 -26.65
CA ASP A 325 -4.29 -9.66 -27.97
C ASP A 325 -3.96 -10.95 -28.72
N LYS A 326 -2.93 -11.72 -28.30
CA LYS A 326 -2.47 -12.95 -28.97
C LYS A 326 -2.96 -14.24 -28.27
N LEU A 327 -2.72 -14.36 -26.96
CA LEU A 327 -2.97 -15.58 -26.18
C LEU A 327 -4.41 -15.73 -25.69
N GLY A 328 -5.22 -14.66 -25.77
CA GLY A 328 -6.57 -14.62 -25.21
C GLY A 328 -6.57 -14.24 -23.73
N ARG A 329 -7.63 -13.57 -23.30
CA ARG A 329 -7.69 -12.91 -21.98
C ARG A 329 -7.76 -13.92 -20.85
N ILE A 330 -8.57 -14.96 -21.04
CA ILE A 330 -8.81 -16.00 -20.03
C ILE A 330 -7.55 -16.79 -19.73
N ARG A 331 -6.81 -17.17 -20.78
CA ARG A 331 -5.56 -17.95 -20.62
C ARG A 331 -4.50 -17.13 -19.90
N ILE A 332 -4.47 -15.82 -20.12
CA ILE A 332 -3.58 -14.93 -19.37
C ILE A 332 -4.00 -14.85 -17.91
N ILE A 333 -5.28 -14.63 -17.60
CA ILE A 333 -5.76 -14.57 -16.21
C ILE A 333 -5.47 -15.89 -15.49
N GLY A 334 -5.99 -17.01 -16.01
CA GLY A 334 -5.81 -18.32 -15.38
C GLY A 334 -4.35 -18.74 -15.31
N GLY A 335 -3.59 -18.58 -16.39
CA GLY A 335 -2.17 -18.95 -16.45
C GLY A 335 -1.30 -18.14 -15.50
N SER A 336 -1.51 -16.83 -15.42
CA SER A 336 -0.76 -15.97 -14.49
C SER A 336 -1.16 -16.20 -13.03
N MET A 337 -2.43 -16.46 -12.72
CA MET A 337 -2.83 -16.83 -11.35
C MET A 337 -2.21 -18.15 -10.90
N LEU A 338 -2.18 -19.17 -11.76
CA LEU A 338 -1.54 -20.46 -11.47
C LEU A 338 -0.02 -20.33 -11.35
N ALA A 339 0.63 -19.57 -12.22
CA ALA A 339 2.06 -19.30 -12.11
C ALA A 339 2.39 -18.50 -10.84
N SER A 340 1.55 -17.54 -10.46
CA SER A 340 1.68 -16.80 -9.20
C SER A 340 1.51 -17.72 -7.99
N SER A 341 0.58 -18.70 -8.05
CA SER A 341 0.43 -19.70 -6.99
C SER A 341 1.69 -20.54 -6.82
N ALA A 342 2.35 -20.94 -7.92
CA ALA A 342 3.59 -21.69 -7.86
C ALA A 342 4.70 -20.86 -7.18
N CYS A 343 4.81 -19.58 -7.53
CA CYS A 343 5.76 -18.66 -6.89
C CYS A 343 5.48 -18.54 -5.38
N THR A 344 4.21 -18.39 -5.01
CA THR A 344 3.79 -18.31 -3.61
C THR A 344 4.08 -19.60 -2.86
N PHE A 345 3.87 -20.78 -3.46
CA PHE A 345 4.20 -22.05 -2.82
C PHE A 345 5.71 -22.19 -2.55
N LEU A 346 6.54 -21.73 -3.49
CA LEU A 346 8.00 -21.74 -3.35
C LEU A 346 8.53 -20.80 -2.24
N LEU A 347 7.72 -19.84 -1.77
CA LEU A 347 8.05 -19.05 -0.58
C LEU A 347 8.19 -19.91 0.68
N LEU A 348 7.53 -21.08 0.76
CA LEU A 348 7.68 -21.99 1.90
C LEU A 348 9.13 -22.47 2.08
N LEU A 349 9.85 -22.63 0.97
CA LEU A 349 11.24 -23.09 0.95
C LEU A 349 12.24 -21.94 1.16
N SER A 350 11.76 -20.72 1.40
CA SER A 350 12.62 -19.54 1.54
C SER A 350 13.07 -19.35 2.99
N PHE A 351 14.39 -19.35 3.19
CA PHE A 351 15.04 -19.14 4.50
C PHE A 351 15.92 -17.88 4.55
N SER A 352 16.17 -17.25 3.40
CA SER A 352 16.98 -16.03 3.30
C SER A 352 16.12 -14.86 2.84
N GLN A 353 16.39 -13.67 3.41
CA GLN A 353 15.74 -12.41 3.04
C GLN A 353 15.81 -12.15 1.54
N GLY A 354 16.97 -12.35 0.91
CA GLY A 354 17.16 -12.14 -0.53
C GLY A 354 16.28 -13.06 -1.39
N VAL A 355 16.10 -14.32 -0.97
CA VAL A 355 15.25 -15.29 -1.68
C VAL A 355 13.78 -14.90 -1.57
N VAL A 356 13.33 -14.42 -0.41
CA VAL A 356 11.97 -13.89 -0.21
C VAL A 356 11.72 -12.70 -1.14
N ILE A 357 12.66 -11.76 -1.24
CA ILE A 357 12.55 -10.59 -2.13
C ILE A 357 12.49 -11.01 -3.60
N CYS A 358 13.28 -11.99 -4.03
CA CYS A 358 13.24 -12.52 -5.39
C CYS A 358 11.86 -13.11 -5.73
N TRP A 359 11.31 -13.96 -4.86
CA TRP A 359 9.99 -14.55 -5.07
C TRP A 359 8.87 -13.51 -4.99
N GLN A 360 8.99 -12.50 -4.14
CA GLN A 360 8.08 -11.36 -4.10
C GLN A 360 8.05 -10.62 -5.44
N CYS A 361 9.23 -10.28 -5.99
CA CYS A 361 9.33 -9.60 -7.27
C CYS A 361 8.69 -10.44 -8.40
N LEU A 362 8.98 -11.74 -8.41
CA LEU A 362 8.39 -12.64 -9.40
C LEU A 362 6.87 -12.76 -9.24
N PHE A 363 6.36 -12.87 -8.01
CA PHE A 363 4.94 -12.88 -7.72
C PHE A 363 4.24 -11.63 -8.25
N TYR A 364 4.79 -10.44 -8.00
CA TYR A 364 4.25 -9.17 -8.50
C TYR A 364 4.30 -9.07 -10.03
N ALA A 365 5.41 -9.49 -10.64
CA ALA A 365 5.60 -9.48 -12.09
C ALA A 365 4.65 -10.42 -12.84
N VAL A 366 4.23 -11.53 -12.22
CA VAL A 366 3.29 -12.47 -12.82
C VAL A 366 1.84 -12.07 -12.52
N SER A 367 1.53 -11.71 -11.27
CA SER A 367 0.16 -11.39 -10.82
C SER A 367 -0.45 -10.19 -11.52
N VAL A 368 0.37 -9.22 -11.93
CA VAL A 368 -0.08 -8.07 -12.72
C VAL A 368 -0.80 -8.46 -14.01
N ALA A 369 -0.34 -9.52 -14.69
CA ALA A 369 -0.97 -9.96 -15.92
C ALA A 369 -2.40 -10.43 -15.67
N ALA A 370 -2.64 -11.09 -14.52
CA ALA A 370 -3.97 -11.46 -14.08
C ALA A 370 -4.84 -10.22 -13.84
N TRP A 371 -4.27 -9.20 -13.20
CA TRP A 371 -4.97 -7.97 -12.85
C TRP A 371 -5.40 -7.16 -14.07
N ASN A 372 -4.49 -6.97 -15.02
CA ASN A 372 -4.83 -6.31 -16.27
C ASN A 372 -5.88 -7.10 -17.06
N GLY A 373 -5.77 -8.43 -17.12
CA GLY A 373 -6.76 -9.27 -17.79
C GLY A 373 -8.14 -9.16 -17.15
N LEU A 374 -8.18 -9.13 -15.82
CA LEU A 374 -9.40 -9.06 -15.04
C LEU A 374 -10.12 -7.72 -15.18
N GLU A 375 -9.38 -6.62 -15.19
CA GLU A 375 -9.93 -5.28 -15.44
C GLU A 375 -10.59 -5.22 -16.82
N VAL A 376 -9.93 -5.75 -17.85
CA VAL A 376 -10.48 -5.69 -19.21
C VAL A 376 -11.69 -6.61 -19.38
N ILE A 377 -11.63 -7.86 -18.89
CA ILE A 377 -12.78 -8.78 -19.01
C ILE A 377 -14.01 -8.25 -18.25
N SER A 378 -13.81 -7.51 -17.15
CA SER A 378 -14.90 -6.89 -16.39
C SER A 378 -15.63 -5.80 -17.20
N VAL A 379 -14.94 -5.12 -18.10
CA VAL A 379 -15.52 -4.12 -19.00
C VAL A 379 -16.19 -4.79 -20.20
N GLU A 380 -15.62 -5.88 -20.71
CA GLU A 380 -16.12 -6.58 -21.90
C GLU A 380 -17.32 -7.50 -21.64
N LEU A 381 -17.41 -8.06 -20.43
CA LEU A 381 -18.47 -9.00 -20.09
C LEU A 381 -19.84 -8.32 -19.95
N TYR A 382 -19.85 -7.09 -19.43
CA TYR A 382 -21.09 -6.36 -19.14
C TYR A 382 -21.45 -5.38 -20.26
N PRO A 383 -22.75 -5.30 -20.61
CA PRO A 383 -23.23 -4.32 -21.59
C PRO A 383 -23.02 -2.89 -21.07
N SER A 384 -22.88 -1.94 -21.99
CA SER A 384 -22.53 -0.54 -21.69
C SER A 384 -23.43 0.12 -20.64
N SER A 385 -24.72 -0.25 -20.58
CA SER A 385 -25.69 0.26 -19.59
C SER A 385 -25.47 -0.24 -18.16
N LYS A 386 -24.87 -1.43 -17.99
CA LYS A 386 -24.69 -2.09 -16.68
C LYS A 386 -23.24 -2.10 -16.19
N ARG A 387 -22.30 -1.79 -17.08
CA ARG A 387 -20.85 -1.87 -16.85
C ARG A 387 -20.38 -1.07 -15.64
N GLY A 388 -20.85 0.18 -15.50
CA GLY A 388 -20.46 1.05 -14.37
C GLY A 388 -20.82 0.45 -13.02
N THR A 389 -22.06 -0.01 -12.87
CA THR A 389 -22.55 -0.67 -11.65
C THR A 389 -21.80 -1.97 -11.38
N ALA A 390 -21.59 -2.81 -12.41
CA ALA A 390 -20.85 -4.06 -12.28
C ALA A 390 -19.41 -3.83 -11.79
N PHE A 391 -18.69 -2.92 -12.45
CA PHE A 391 -17.32 -2.59 -12.11
C PHE A 391 -17.23 -1.99 -10.70
N GLY A 392 -18.19 -1.16 -10.28
CA GLY A 392 -18.28 -0.63 -8.93
C GLY A 392 -18.43 -1.72 -7.86
N ILE A 393 -19.33 -2.70 -8.08
CA ILE A 393 -19.50 -3.84 -7.16
C ILE A 393 -18.24 -4.70 -7.09
N LEU A 394 -17.64 -5.02 -8.23
CA LEU A 394 -16.40 -5.81 -8.30
C LEU A 394 -15.25 -5.11 -7.56
N ASN A 395 -15.10 -3.79 -7.73
CA ASN A 395 -14.13 -3.01 -6.97
C ASN A 395 -14.44 -2.98 -5.47
N GLY A 396 -15.71 -2.85 -5.08
CA GLY A 396 -16.13 -2.94 -3.68
C GLY A 396 -15.72 -4.28 -3.04
N ILE A 397 -15.96 -5.39 -3.75
CA ILE A 397 -15.55 -6.74 -3.34
C ILE A 397 -14.02 -6.85 -3.26
N CYS A 398 -13.30 -6.28 -4.23
CA CYS A 398 -11.84 -6.21 -4.22
C CYS A 398 -11.32 -5.52 -2.95
N LYS A 399 -11.89 -4.37 -2.57
CA LYS A 399 -11.48 -3.63 -1.37
C LYS A 399 -11.85 -4.39 -0.09
N PHE A 400 -13.01 -5.03 -0.06
CA PHE A 400 -13.41 -5.89 1.06
C PHE A 400 -12.45 -7.07 1.25
N ALA A 401 -12.09 -7.77 0.15
CA ALA A 401 -11.09 -8.83 0.16
C ALA A 401 -9.73 -8.33 0.65
N ALA A 402 -9.30 -7.14 0.21
CA ALA A 402 -8.03 -6.55 0.63
C ALA A 402 -8.00 -6.23 2.13
N ILE A 403 -9.09 -5.71 2.71
CA ILE A 403 -9.20 -5.42 4.15
C ILE A 403 -9.10 -6.71 4.96
N ILE A 404 -9.86 -7.74 4.59
CA ILE A 404 -9.83 -9.05 5.26
C ILE A 404 -8.43 -9.66 5.17
N ALA A 405 -7.84 -9.66 3.97
CA ALA A 405 -6.53 -10.23 3.75
C ALA A 405 -5.45 -9.51 4.57
N SER A 406 -5.46 -8.18 4.59
CA SER A 406 -4.49 -7.39 5.36
C SER A 406 -4.56 -7.73 6.86
N PHE A 407 -5.77 -7.86 7.41
CA PHE A 407 -5.96 -8.22 8.83
C PHE A 407 -5.48 -9.64 9.13
N ILE A 408 -5.88 -10.62 8.32
CA ILE A 408 -5.51 -12.03 8.52
C ILE A 408 -3.99 -12.19 8.39
N PHE A 409 -3.38 -11.65 7.33
CA PHE A 409 -1.96 -11.85 7.05
C PHE A 409 -1.10 -11.15 8.10
N ALA A 410 -1.51 -9.95 8.55
CA ALA A 410 -0.81 -9.25 9.61
C ALA A 410 -0.84 -10.01 10.95
N ALA A 411 -1.96 -10.65 11.29
CA ALA A 411 -2.12 -11.38 12.55
C ALA A 411 -1.21 -12.62 12.68
N PHE A 412 -0.73 -13.18 11.57
CA PHE A 412 0.13 -14.37 11.58
C PHE A 412 1.62 -14.07 11.53
N ILE A 413 2.02 -12.80 11.40
CA ILE A 413 3.43 -12.41 11.47
C ILE A 413 3.97 -12.73 12.87
N GLY A 414 5.12 -13.40 12.93
CA GLY A 414 5.73 -13.86 14.18
C GLY A 414 5.14 -15.14 14.79
N ILE A 415 4.01 -15.65 14.28
CA ILE A 415 3.46 -16.95 14.69
C ILE A 415 3.85 -18.03 13.68
N THR A 416 3.50 -17.85 12.41
CA THR A 416 3.83 -18.82 11.36
C THR A 416 3.73 -18.20 9.97
N LYS A 417 4.76 -18.45 9.14
CA LYS A 417 4.74 -18.10 7.71
C LYS A 417 3.88 -19.03 6.87
N ILE A 418 3.57 -20.23 7.36
CA ILE A 418 2.93 -21.30 6.57
C ILE A 418 1.47 -20.94 6.25
N ILE A 419 0.71 -20.44 7.23
CA ILE A 419 -0.72 -20.16 7.08
C ILE A 419 -1.00 -19.08 6.01
N PRO A 420 -0.37 -17.89 6.05
CA PRO A 420 -0.58 -16.87 5.01
C PRO A 420 -0.22 -17.36 3.61
N ILE A 421 0.89 -18.11 3.48
CA ILE A 421 1.34 -18.64 2.19
C ILE A 421 0.34 -19.66 1.63
N PHE A 422 -0.14 -20.61 2.44
CA PHE A 422 -1.13 -21.59 1.99
C PHE A 422 -2.49 -20.96 1.67
N LEU A 423 -2.94 -19.99 2.46
CA LEU A 423 -4.17 -19.24 2.17
C LEU A 423 -4.08 -18.53 0.81
N ALA A 424 -2.96 -17.84 0.55
CA ALA A 424 -2.73 -17.19 -0.74
C ALA A 424 -2.62 -18.19 -1.89
N PHE A 425 -1.92 -19.31 -1.68
CA PHE A 425 -1.77 -20.39 -2.66
C PHE A 425 -3.12 -20.98 -3.06
N VAL A 426 -3.93 -21.41 -2.08
CA VAL A 426 -5.25 -22.02 -2.33
C VAL A 426 -6.16 -21.01 -3.02
N ALA A 427 -6.19 -19.75 -2.58
CA ALA A 427 -6.99 -18.72 -3.23
C ALA A 427 -6.57 -18.50 -4.70
N LEU A 428 -5.27 -18.45 -5.00
CA LEU A 428 -4.78 -18.28 -6.37
C LEU A 428 -5.06 -19.50 -7.27
N VAL A 429 -4.94 -20.72 -6.75
CA VAL A 429 -5.28 -21.95 -7.48
C VAL A 429 -6.78 -22.00 -7.76
N CYS A 430 -7.62 -21.78 -6.74
CA CYS A 430 -9.07 -21.76 -6.90
C CYS A 430 -9.49 -20.67 -7.89
N GLY A 431 -8.99 -19.44 -7.73
CA GLY A 431 -9.28 -18.33 -8.64
C GLY A 431 -8.79 -18.60 -10.08
N GLY A 432 -7.59 -19.16 -10.25
CA GLY A 432 -7.04 -19.50 -11.56
C GLY A 432 -7.85 -20.58 -12.29
N LEU A 433 -8.27 -21.64 -11.58
CA LEU A 433 -9.11 -22.70 -12.15
C LEU A 433 -10.52 -22.21 -12.49
N VAL A 434 -11.09 -21.32 -11.67
CA VAL A 434 -12.38 -20.68 -11.94
C VAL A 434 -12.27 -19.73 -13.13
N ALA A 435 -11.17 -18.98 -13.25
CA ALA A 435 -10.93 -18.06 -14.35
C ALA A 435 -10.93 -18.78 -15.70
N LEU A 436 -10.37 -20.00 -15.79
CA LEU A 436 -10.37 -20.82 -17.01
C LEU A 436 -11.78 -21.24 -17.47
N LYS A 437 -12.80 -21.15 -16.61
CA LYS A 437 -14.21 -21.44 -16.94
C LYS A 437 -14.99 -20.21 -17.41
N LEU A 438 -14.37 -19.04 -17.47
CA LEU A 438 -15.01 -17.83 -17.99
C LEU A 438 -15.26 -17.96 -19.51
N PRO A 439 -16.24 -17.24 -20.07
CA PRO A 439 -16.49 -17.20 -21.51
C PRO A 439 -15.49 -16.27 -22.23
N GLU A 440 -14.89 -16.71 -23.33
CA GLU A 440 -13.93 -15.89 -24.10
C GLU A 440 -14.63 -14.70 -24.77
N THR A 441 -14.12 -13.49 -24.55
CA THR A 441 -14.74 -12.23 -25.02
C THR A 441 -14.10 -11.65 -26.29
N ARG A 442 -13.09 -12.32 -26.85
CA ARG A 442 -12.21 -11.80 -27.93
C ARG A 442 -12.93 -11.37 -29.21
N GLU A 443 -14.13 -11.88 -29.49
CA GLU A 443 -14.86 -11.64 -30.74
C GLU A 443 -16.23 -10.94 -30.56
N LYS A 444 -16.61 -10.55 -29.33
CA LYS A 444 -17.88 -9.85 -29.13
C LYS A 444 -17.75 -8.37 -29.49
N ILE A 445 -18.44 -7.95 -30.54
CA ILE A 445 -18.65 -6.54 -30.87
C ILE A 445 -19.46 -5.93 -29.73
N LEU A 446 -18.85 -5.00 -28.99
CA LEU A 446 -19.52 -4.23 -27.95
C LEU A 446 -20.39 -3.16 -28.62
N CYS A 447 -21.70 -3.42 -28.75
CA CYS A 447 -22.69 -2.39 -29.09
C CYS A 447 -23.16 -1.64 -27.85
#